data_AF-A4JU31-F1
#
_entry.id   AF-A4JU31-F1
#
_cell.length_a   1.000
_cell.length_b   1.000
_cell.length_c   1.000
_cell.angle_alpha   90.00
_cell.angle_beta   90.00
_cell.angle_gamma   90.00
#
_symmetry.space_group_name_H-M   'P 1'
#
loop_
_entity.id
_entity.type
_entity.pdbx_description
1 polymer ?
#
loop_
_entity_poly.entity_id
_entity_poly.type
_entity_poly.pdbx_seq_one_letter_code
_entity_poly.pdbx_strand_id
1 'polypeptide(L)' 'MRMTKLEDLTPSQQWALRDCANYPPGKYVWKRVTMRKLSALGLTRELEGGAYALTAAGEHLVDQLRGPRRQR' A
#
# COMPACT_ATOMS: atom_id res chain seq x y z
N MET A 1 -8.87 -16.56 -6.95
CA MET A 1 -8.86 -15.29 -6.18
C MET A 1 -8.88 -14.14 -7.17
N ARG A 2 -9.79 -13.18 -7.01
CA ARG A 2 -9.85 -11.98 -7.87
C ARG A 2 -8.69 -11.07 -7.47
N MET A 3 -7.86 -10.66 -8.43
CA MET A 3 -6.81 -9.65 -8.19
C MET A 3 -7.46 -8.30 -7.89
N THR A 4 -7.03 -7.64 -6.81
CA THR A 4 -7.45 -6.28 -6.47
C THR A 4 -6.89 -5.30 -7.48
N LYS A 5 -7.75 -4.42 -8.01
CA LYS A 5 -7.36 -3.36 -8.95
C LYS A 5 -7.33 -2.02 -8.25
N LEU A 6 -6.70 -1.03 -8.91
CA LEU A 6 -6.61 0.32 -8.38
C LEU A 6 -7.98 0.99 -8.18
N GLU A 7 -8.91 0.74 -9.10
CA GLU A 7 -10.30 1.23 -9.06
C GLU A 7 -11.12 0.69 -7.88
N ASP A 8 -10.70 -0.44 -7.30
CA ASP A 8 -11.33 -1.02 -6.11
C ASP A 8 -10.91 -0.29 -4.81
N LEU A 9 -9.89 0.58 -4.87
CA LEU A 9 -9.35 1.28 -3.71
C LEU A 9 -9.96 2.68 -3.56
N THR A 10 -10.40 2.99 -2.35
CA THR A 10 -10.76 4.37 -1.98
C THR A 10 -9.54 5.30 -2.04
N PRO A 11 -9.73 6.62 -2.21
CA PRO A 11 -8.62 7.59 -2.21
C PRO A 11 -7.72 7.46 -0.97
N SER A 12 -8.32 7.28 0.21
CA SER A 12 -7.57 7.09 1.47
C SER A 12 -6.70 5.83 1.47
N GLN A 13 -7.16 4.74 0.83
CA GLN A 13 -6.37 3.51 0.69
C GLN A 13 -5.23 3.69 -0.32
N GLN A 14 -5.48 4.38 -1.43
CA GLN A 14 -4.43 4.71 -2.42
C GLN A 14 -3.33 5.57 -1.81
N TRP A 15 -3.70 6.57 -1.01
CA TRP A 15 -2.75 7.42 -0.28
C TRP A 15 -1.95 6.62 0.74
N ALA A 16 -2.61 5.79 1.57
CA ALA A 16 -1.93 4.94 2.54
C ALA A 16 -0.97 3.93 1.86
N LEU A 17 -1.36 3.38 0.70
CA LEU A 17 -0.51 2.47 -0.07
C LEU A 17 0.72 3.19 -0.64
N ARG A 18 0.55 4.41 -1.17
CA ARG A 18 1.68 5.26 -1.61
C ARG A 18 2.62 5.61 -0.47
N ASP A 19 2.07 6.04 0.67
CA ASP A 19 2.87 6.36 1.84
C ASP A 19 3.64 5.10 2.28
N CYS A 20 3.02 3.92 2.27
CA CYS A 20 3.68 2.66 2.66
C CYS A 20 4.88 2.33 1.77
N ALA A 21 4.91 2.85 0.54
CA ALA A 21 6.05 2.73 -0.36
C ALA A 21 7.15 3.78 -0.13
N ASN A 22 6.82 4.89 0.55
CA ASN A 22 7.72 6.02 0.73
C ASN A 22 8.40 6.02 2.12
N TYR A 23 7.72 5.47 3.13
CA TYR A 23 8.22 5.48 4.50
C TYR A 23 8.70 4.09 4.94
N PRO A 24 9.87 4.00 5.63
CA PRO A 24 10.30 2.76 6.23
C PRO A 24 9.30 2.24 7.28
N PRO A 25 9.21 0.92 7.48
CA PRO A 25 8.43 0.33 8.57
C PRO A 25 8.76 0.98 9.92
N GLY A 26 7.73 1.35 10.70
CA GLY A 26 7.89 1.97 12.02
C GLY A 26 8.26 3.46 12.01
N LYS A 27 8.48 4.09 10.85
CA LYS A 27 8.78 5.53 10.73
C LYS A 27 7.56 6.41 10.46
N TYR A 28 6.39 5.81 10.21
CA TYR A 28 5.16 6.53 9.89
C TYR A 28 3.98 6.04 10.73
N VAL A 29 3.13 6.97 11.15
CA VAL A 29 1.94 6.68 11.97
C VAL A 29 0.78 6.35 11.05
N TRP A 30 0.56 5.05 10.83
CA TRP A 30 -0.53 4.56 10.00
C TRP A 30 -1.88 4.57 10.71
N LYS A 31 -2.95 4.89 9.98
CA LYS A 31 -4.31 4.53 10.43
C LYS A 31 -4.48 3.01 10.39
N ARG A 32 -4.48 2.35 11.57
CA ARG A 32 -4.56 0.88 11.70
C ARG A 32 -5.72 0.26 10.91
N VAL A 33 -6.90 0.87 10.92
CA VAL A 33 -8.07 0.37 10.17
C VAL A 33 -7.81 0.34 8.66
N THR A 34 -7.17 1.37 8.11
CA THR A 34 -6.85 1.44 6.68
C THR A 34 -5.80 0.40 6.31
N MET A 35 -4.74 0.24 7.11
CA MET A 35 -3.69 -0.74 6.83
C MET A 35 -4.15 -2.19 6.97
N ARG A 36 -5.01 -2.49 7.95
CA ARG A 36 -5.64 -3.80 8.07
C ARG A 36 -6.51 -4.13 6.86
N LYS A 37 -7.26 -3.16 6.32
CA LYS A 37 -8.02 -3.35 5.08
C LYS A 37 -7.09 -3.61 3.90
N LEU A 38 -6.00 -2.86 3.75
CA LEU A 38 -5.00 -3.12 2.70
C LEU A 38 -4.35 -4.50 2.84
N SER A 39 -4.13 -4.94 4.08
CA SER A 39 -3.57 -6.27 4.34
C SER A 39 -4.56 -7.39 4.04
N ALA A 40 -5.85 -7.20 4.36
CA ALA A 40 -6.92 -8.12 3.97
C ALA A 40 -7.09 -8.23 2.44
N LEU A 41 -6.73 -7.17 1.71
CA LEU A 41 -6.67 -7.18 0.24
C LEU A 41 -5.36 -7.79 -0.31
N GLY A 42 -4.46 -8.24 0.57
CA GLY A 42 -3.17 -8.82 0.17
C GLY A 42 -2.17 -7.80 -0.39
N LEU A 43 -2.41 -6.49 -0.22
CA LEU A 43 -1.53 -5.42 -0.72
C LEU A 43 -0.41 -5.06 0.25
N THR A 44 -0.63 -5.29 1.54
CA THR A 44 0.36 -5.08 2.59
C THR A 44 0.42 -6.28 3.52
N ARG A 45 1.54 -6.44 4.23
CA ARG A 45 1.68 -7.36 5.35
C ARG A 45 2.00 -6.59 6.62
N GLU A 46 1.33 -6.94 7.71
CA GLU A 46 1.67 -6.44 9.04
C GLU A 46 3.01 -7.06 9.48
N LEU A 47 3.85 -6.22 10.07
CA LEU A 47 5.13 -6.57 10.67
C LEU A 47 5.04 -6.39 12.19
N GLU A 48 6.09 -6.81 12.90
CA GLU A 48 6.20 -6.57 14.34
C GLU A 48 6.10 -5.07 14.68
N GLY A 49 5.58 -4.77 15.87
CA GLY A 49 5.41 -3.39 16.34
C GLY A 49 4.32 -2.59 15.62
N GLY A 50 3.45 -3.24 14.83
CA GLY A 50 2.36 -2.56 14.10
C GLY A 50 2.83 -1.78 12.87
N ALA A 51 4.03 -2.11 12.38
CA ALA A 51 4.52 -1.61 11.11
C ALA A 51 3.94 -2.44 9.94
N TYR A 52 4.06 -1.94 8.71
CA TYR A 52 3.57 -2.61 7.52
C TYR A 52 4.61 -2.55 6.42
N ALA A 53 4.62 -3.57 5.56
CA ALA A 53 5.39 -3.60 4.32
C ALA A 53 4.48 -3.95 3.13
N LEU A 54 4.87 -3.51 1.94
CA LEU A 54 4.17 -3.87 0.71
C LEU A 54 4.39 -5.35 0.36
N THR A 55 3.38 -5.95 -0.27
CA THR A 55 3.54 -7.20 -1.01
C THR A 55 3.84 -6.90 -2.48
N ALA A 56 4.17 -7.92 -3.28
CA ALA A 56 4.34 -7.76 -4.72
C ALA A 56 3.10 -7.15 -5.41
N ALA A 57 1.89 -7.49 -4.94
CA ALA A 57 0.65 -6.90 -5.44
C ALA A 57 0.52 -5.42 -5.04
N GLY A 58 0.90 -5.07 -3.81
CA GLY A 58 0.95 -3.70 -3.33
C GLY A 58 1.94 -2.84 -4.14
N GLU A 59 3.14 -3.35 -4.37
CA GLU A 59 4.16 -2.68 -5.19
C GLU A 59 3.66 -2.41 -6.61
N HIS A 60 3.04 -3.41 -7.24
CA HIS A 60 2.47 -3.25 -8.58
C HIS A 60 1.41 -2.13 -8.64
N LEU A 61 0.51 -2.04 -7.65
CA LEU A 61 -0.49 -0.96 -7.59
C LEU A 61 0.12 0.40 -7.26
N VAL A 62 1.19 0.45 -6.46
CA VAL A 62 1.94 1.70 -6.21
C VAL A 62 2.58 2.21 -7.49
N ASP A 63 3.15 1.32 -8.31
CA ASP A 63 3.74 1.71 -9.59
C ASP A 63 2.67 2.28 -10.54
N GLN A 64 1.47 1.70 -10.58
CA GLN A 64 0.35 2.28 -11.31
C GLN A 64 -0.05 3.66 -10.77
N LEU A 65 -0.05 3.84 -9.45
CA LEU A 65 -0.36 5.12 -8.78
C LEU A 65 0.67 6.22 -9.04
N ARG A 66 1.94 5.85 -9.20
CA ARG A 66 3.03 6.80 -9.52
C ARG A 66 3.01 7.21 -11.00
N GLY A 67 2.25 6.50 -11.83
CA GLY A 67 2.23 6.67 -13.28
C GLY A 67 3.53 6.17 -13.92
N PRO A 68 3.64 6.18 -15.27
CA PRO A 68 4.87 5.82 -15.93
C PRO A 68 6.00 6.73 -15.41
N ARG A 69 7.05 6.13 -14.83
CA ARG A 69 8.30 6.83 -14.50
C ARG A 69 8.71 7.59 -15.75
N ARG A 70 8.52 8.92 -15.78
CA ARG A 70 9.24 9.78 -16.71
C ARG A 70 10.71 9.58 -16.36
N GLN A 71 11.39 8.71 -17.11
CA GLN A 71 12.83 8.70 -17.21
C GLN A 71 13.22 10.14 -17.55
N ARG A 72 13.89 10.80 -16.63
CA ARG A 72 14.47 12.13 -16.81
C ARG A 72 15.97 11.98 -16.67
#